data_AF-A0A9W4SXI3-F1
#
_entry.id   AF-A0A9W4SXI3-F1
#
_cell.length_a   1.000
_cell.length_b   1.000
_cell.length_c   1.000
_cell.angle_alpha   90.00
_cell.angle_beta   90.00
_cell.angle_gamma   90.00
#
_symmetry.space_group_name_H-M   'P 1'
#
loop_
_entity.id
_entity.type
_entity.pdbx_description
1 polymer ?
#
loop_
_entity_poly.entity_id
_entity_poly.type
_entity_poly.pdbx_seq_one_letter_code
_entity_poly.pdbx_strand_id
1 'polypeptide(L)'
;MESSENLNNDYSVVFTGGGFISKDRKNEDEIIFIFHVHMPENIDKIGQPVVLGDGQELGFWEQPNIKLHQPLPQSPTYWRSDSVKISVSITTEGYDIQYKYAICEKESEKNILEGNSNRENRTLDIMRIDQFGIWKNTYDLPNKFRLFPKYIRDFAFVDYIYNSVNVNNLKDKVLEYQYLLSIYNELTIRVSEPNFIINHIDDKLREKRLFSCLLLGYYVSRQNTIYELPNQFPSDLLLDALEGYKQEVLPSDTKDPMYNAITTLIHHNAFKMQFNWLKVFTIDVVVESNYMFIDRLRTLKYPNNHLLTKFIEEVKVVMPYIDNHKFEKLAKWLIELCQDMDGLLKLWSDVLSCREVNDKNILKCFIDRIQENISVDDAVALANHFKDIPKIFRENVSSVFRDRVFLLLSSPSSKWTNPNIFAIQNLLRNGNLNWRSDDAIISMELISQSNNFELLNIFPEILDDWFRREFSDSKKKIPIIC
;
A
#
# COMPACT_ATOMS: atom_id res chain seq x y z
N MET A 1 1.87 -4.01 48.38
CA MET A 1 1.07 -2.77 48.51
C MET A 1 1.85 -1.70 47.77
N GLU A 2 1.63 -1.62 46.47
CA GLU A 2 2.12 -0.56 45.60
C GLU A 2 1.14 -0.51 44.43
N SER A 3 0.53 0.66 44.27
CA SER A 3 -0.61 0.96 43.42
C SER A 3 -0.16 1.14 41.98
N SER A 4 -0.72 0.33 41.08
CA SER A 4 -0.62 0.48 39.64
C SER A 4 -1.59 1.57 39.16
N GLU A 5 -1.05 2.72 38.74
CA GLU A 5 -1.80 3.71 37.98
C GLU A 5 -1.97 3.24 36.53
N ASN A 6 -3.23 2.99 36.17
CA ASN A 6 -3.68 2.78 34.80
C ASN A 6 -3.66 4.11 34.04
N LEU A 7 -2.74 4.25 33.08
CA LEU A 7 -2.82 5.30 32.05
C LEU A 7 -3.75 4.84 30.93
N ASN A 8 -5.03 5.13 31.08
CA ASN A 8 -5.98 5.20 29.97
C ASN A 8 -5.64 6.45 29.15
N ASN A 9 -4.99 6.27 28.00
CA ASN A 9 -4.87 7.33 26.99
C ASN A 9 -6.20 7.43 26.23
N ASP A 10 -7.07 8.29 26.74
CA ASP A 10 -8.30 8.74 26.11
C ASP A 10 -7.94 9.76 25.01
N TYR A 11 -7.63 9.28 23.81
CA TYR A 11 -7.50 10.13 22.63
C TYR A 11 -8.89 10.57 22.16
N SER A 12 -9.42 11.61 22.82
CA SER A 12 -10.55 12.38 22.32
C SER A 12 -10.11 13.20 21.11
N VAL A 13 -10.22 12.60 19.92
CA VAL A 13 -10.08 13.32 18.65
C VAL A 13 -11.34 14.17 18.46
N VAL A 14 -11.21 15.48 18.69
CA VAL A 14 -12.24 16.46 18.38
C VAL A 14 -12.31 16.62 16.86
N PHE A 15 -13.26 15.92 16.23
CA PHE A 15 -13.56 16.05 14.80
C PHE A 15 -14.19 17.42 14.52
N THR A 16 -13.42 18.34 13.95
CA THR A 16 -13.93 19.58 13.37
C THR A 16 -13.80 19.50 11.85
N GLY A 17 -14.80 18.89 11.22
CA GLY A 17 -14.84 18.74 9.77
C GLY A 17 -16.12 18.03 9.36
N GLY A 18 -17.25 18.72 9.46
CA GLY A 18 -18.51 18.24 8.89
C GLY A 18 -18.58 18.53 7.39
N GLY A 19 -19.24 17.66 6.62
CA GLY A 19 -19.73 17.99 5.29
C GLY A 19 -20.55 19.27 5.38
N PHE A 20 -20.02 20.35 4.81
CA PHE A 20 -20.68 21.64 4.85
C PHE A 20 -21.69 21.71 3.72
N ILE A 21 -22.97 21.87 4.07
CA ILE A 21 -23.86 22.72 3.28
C ILE A 21 -23.14 24.07 3.12
N SER A 22 -22.94 24.54 1.88
CA SER A 22 -22.18 25.75 1.58
C SER A 22 -22.60 26.91 2.51
N LYS A 23 -21.61 27.63 3.05
CA LYS A 23 -21.82 28.86 3.86
C LYS A 23 -22.62 29.98 3.16
N ASP A 24 -22.99 29.80 1.89
CA ASP A 24 -23.70 30.77 1.06
C ASP A 24 -25.23 30.61 1.00
N ARG A 25 -25.85 29.72 1.77
CA ARG A 25 -27.32 29.74 1.94
C ARG A 25 -27.75 30.65 3.08
N LYS A 26 -27.60 31.96 2.87
CA LYS A 26 -28.52 32.93 3.50
C LYS A 26 -29.84 32.84 2.73
N ASN A 27 -30.91 32.38 3.38
CA ASN A 27 -32.31 32.35 2.91
C ASN A 27 -32.86 31.04 2.32
N GLU A 28 -32.70 29.89 2.97
CA GLU A 28 -33.65 28.79 2.77
C GLU A 28 -34.23 28.37 4.14
N ASP A 29 -35.49 28.72 4.38
CA ASP A 29 -36.23 28.32 5.59
C ASP A 29 -36.54 26.82 5.60
N GLU A 30 -36.38 26.14 4.45
CA GLU A 30 -36.64 24.70 4.27
C GLU A 30 -35.37 23.97 3.83
N ILE A 31 -35.02 22.88 4.53
CA ILE A 31 -33.90 21.99 4.19
C ILE A 31 -34.44 20.60 3.83
N ILE A 32 -33.77 19.93 2.89
CA ILE A 32 -34.12 18.56 2.47
C ILE A 32 -33.36 17.55 3.34
N PHE A 33 -34.08 16.58 3.88
CA PHE A 33 -33.56 15.49 4.70
C PHE A 33 -33.98 14.12 4.14
N ILE A 34 -33.18 13.10 4.43
CA ILE A 34 -33.48 11.70 4.13
C ILE A 34 -33.21 10.90 5.40
N PHE A 35 -34.19 10.14 5.86
CA PHE A 35 -34.07 9.34 7.07
C PHE A 35 -33.68 7.91 6.72
N HIS A 36 -32.67 7.39 7.40
CA HIS A 36 -32.11 6.06 7.20
C HIS A 36 -32.09 5.31 8.53
N VAL A 37 -32.68 4.12 8.57
CA VAL A 37 -32.74 3.35 9.81
C VAL A 37 -32.60 1.86 9.60
N HIS A 38 -31.78 1.23 10.44
CA HIS A 38 -31.82 -0.22 10.64
C HIS A 38 -32.85 -0.58 11.70
N MET A 39 -33.87 -1.36 11.33
CA MET A 39 -34.94 -1.86 12.17
C MET A 39 -34.93 -3.40 12.25
N PRO A 40 -35.58 -4.01 13.26
CA PRO A 40 -35.74 -5.45 13.32
C PRO A 40 -36.32 -6.02 12.02
N GLU A 41 -35.86 -7.20 11.60
CA GLU A 41 -36.44 -7.88 10.44
C GLU A 41 -37.94 -8.13 10.63
N ASN A 42 -38.68 -8.11 9.54
CA ASN A 42 -40.12 -8.37 9.50
C ASN A 42 -40.98 -7.36 10.29
N ILE A 43 -40.48 -6.15 10.53
CA ILE A 43 -41.24 -5.11 11.25
C ILE A 43 -42.48 -4.64 10.47
N ASP A 44 -42.45 -4.76 9.14
CA ASP A 44 -43.53 -4.51 8.20
C ASP A 44 -44.76 -5.42 8.43
N LYS A 45 -44.56 -6.57 9.08
CA LYS A 45 -45.64 -7.47 9.50
C LYS A 45 -46.43 -6.91 10.68
N ILE A 46 -45.83 -6.05 11.51
CA ILE A 46 -46.48 -5.38 12.63
C ILE A 46 -47.22 -4.13 12.13
N GLY A 47 -46.52 -3.30 11.36
CA GLY A 47 -47.02 -2.00 10.96
C GLY A 47 -46.12 -1.35 9.92
N GLN A 48 -46.48 -0.13 9.51
CA GLN A 48 -45.70 0.68 8.59
C GLN A 48 -44.63 1.45 9.37
N PRO A 49 -43.33 1.28 9.07
CA PRO A 49 -42.29 2.13 9.63
C PRO A 49 -42.41 3.59 9.16
N VAL A 50 -42.29 4.52 10.11
CA VAL A 50 -42.51 5.96 9.91
C VAL A 50 -41.53 6.79 10.75
N VAL A 51 -41.48 8.09 10.49
CA VAL A 51 -40.77 9.08 11.32
C VAL A 51 -41.80 10.03 11.92
N LEU A 52 -41.70 10.28 13.23
CA LEU A 52 -42.54 11.20 13.99
C LEU A 52 -41.67 12.16 14.79
N GLY A 53 -42.11 13.40 14.96
CA GLY A 53 -41.30 14.39 15.66
C GLY A 53 -41.93 15.78 15.76
N ASP A 54 -41.09 16.76 16.07
CA ASP A 54 -41.44 18.16 16.17
C ASP A 54 -41.72 18.78 14.80
N GLY A 55 -42.72 19.64 14.72
CA GLY A 55 -43.11 20.34 13.50
C GLY A 55 -44.18 19.62 12.68
N GLN A 56 -44.77 20.34 11.74
CA GLN A 56 -45.87 19.86 10.92
C GLN A 56 -45.43 18.75 9.98
N GLU A 57 -44.23 18.87 9.45
CA GLU A 57 -43.64 17.94 8.48
C GLU A 57 -43.31 16.59 9.14
N LEU A 58 -42.96 16.59 10.43
CA LEU A 58 -42.79 15.38 11.25
C LEU A 58 -44.08 14.95 11.97
N GLY A 59 -45.20 15.65 11.75
CA GLY A 59 -46.53 15.27 12.19
C GLY A 59 -46.85 15.51 13.66
N PHE A 60 -46.13 16.42 14.34
CA PHE A 60 -46.37 16.79 15.75
C PHE A 60 -46.50 15.58 16.69
N TRP A 61 -45.62 14.58 16.53
CA TRP A 61 -45.62 13.31 17.28
C TRP A 61 -46.87 12.42 17.15
N GLU A 62 -47.83 12.78 16.29
CA GLU A 62 -49.12 12.09 16.16
C GLU A 62 -49.33 11.53 14.74
N GLN A 63 -49.09 12.34 13.71
CA GLN A 63 -49.44 12.00 12.33
C GLN A 63 -48.25 11.41 11.54
N PRO A 64 -48.35 10.18 10.99
CA PRO A 64 -47.26 9.52 10.27
C PRO A 64 -47.07 10.07 8.84
N ASN A 65 -46.64 11.32 8.73
CA ASN A 65 -46.47 12.02 7.44
C ASN A 65 -45.30 11.47 6.62
N ILE A 66 -44.27 10.94 7.30
CA ILE A 66 -43.06 10.40 6.67
C ILE A 66 -43.08 8.89 6.79
N LYS A 67 -43.25 8.22 5.66
CA LYS A 67 -43.19 6.75 5.57
C LYS A 67 -41.80 6.31 5.16
N LEU A 68 -41.35 5.21 5.75
CA LEU A 68 -40.11 4.54 5.38
C LEU A 68 -40.42 3.32 4.53
N HIS A 69 -39.59 3.05 3.54
CA HIS A 69 -39.66 1.86 2.70
C HIS A 69 -38.33 1.12 2.70
N GLN A 70 -38.33 -0.13 2.28
CA GLN A 70 -37.10 -0.90 2.13
C GLN A 70 -36.58 -0.71 0.71
N PRO A 71 -35.47 0.03 0.51
CA PRO A 71 -34.95 0.29 -0.83
C PRO A 71 -34.24 -0.93 -1.43
N LEU A 72 -33.77 -1.86 -0.59
CA LEU A 72 -32.91 -2.97 -0.97
C LEU A 72 -33.48 -4.28 -0.41
N PRO A 73 -34.01 -5.20 -1.25
CA PRO A 73 -34.51 -6.50 -0.80
C PRO A 73 -33.46 -7.36 -0.07
N GLN A 74 -32.18 -7.19 -0.41
CA GLN A 74 -31.05 -7.89 0.19
C GLN A 74 -30.67 -7.38 1.59
N SER A 75 -31.23 -6.24 2.02
CA SER A 75 -30.97 -5.62 3.33
C SER A 75 -32.28 -5.52 4.12
N PRO A 76 -32.81 -6.64 4.63
CA PRO A 76 -34.14 -6.70 5.25
C PRO A 76 -34.27 -5.86 6.53
N THR A 77 -33.16 -5.41 7.11
CA THR A 77 -33.21 -4.50 8.27
C THR A 77 -33.18 -3.04 7.86
N TYR A 78 -32.84 -2.69 6.62
CA TYR A 78 -32.64 -1.30 6.19
C TYR A 78 -33.91 -0.65 5.65
N TRP A 79 -34.24 0.51 6.21
CA TRP A 79 -35.39 1.34 5.86
C TRP A 79 -34.95 2.77 5.54
N ARG A 80 -35.61 3.40 4.58
CA ARG A 80 -35.29 4.73 4.08
C ARG A 80 -36.56 5.53 3.76
N SER A 81 -36.55 6.84 4.02
CA SER A 81 -37.61 7.74 3.55
C SER A 81 -37.34 8.26 2.14
N ASP A 82 -38.38 8.76 1.47
CA ASP A 82 -38.17 9.72 0.39
C ASP A 82 -37.58 11.03 0.93
N SER A 83 -37.11 11.91 0.05
CA SER A 83 -36.62 13.23 0.44
C SER A 83 -37.74 14.07 1.05
N VAL A 84 -37.53 14.56 2.28
CA VAL A 84 -38.50 15.35 3.04
C VAL A 84 -37.97 16.77 3.18
N LYS A 85 -38.81 17.76 2.89
CA LYS A 85 -38.50 19.16 3.21
C LYS A 85 -39.00 19.47 4.61
N ILE A 86 -38.15 20.03 5.44
CA ILE A 86 -38.50 20.44 6.82
C ILE A 86 -38.14 21.90 6.98
N SER A 87 -39.09 22.68 7.47
CA SER A 87 -38.86 24.08 7.84
C SER A 87 -37.98 24.15 9.09
N VAL A 88 -36.76 24.70 8.96
CA VAL A 88 -35.79 24.82 10.07
C VAL A 88 -35.82 26.19 10.74
N SER A 89 -36.71 27.08 10.31
CA SER A 89 -36.97 28.40 10.93
C SER A 89 -37.35 28.32 12.42
N ILE A 90 -37.76 27.14 12.91
CA ILE A 90 -38.03 26.88 14.35
C ILE A 90 -36.73 26.85 15.19
N THR A 91 -35.57 26.55 14.58
CA THR A 91 -34.30 26.41 15.31
C THR A 91 -33.70 27.75 15.75
N THR A 92 -34.17 28.88 15.22
CA THR A 92 -33.67 30.22 15.59
C THR A 92 -34.06 30.66 17.00
N GLU A 93 -34.93 29.92 17.70
CA GLU A 93 -35.32 30.19 19.09
C GLU A 93 -34.57 29.34 20.14
N GLY A 94 -33.54 28.59 19.72
CA GLY A 94 -32.71 27.77 20.62
C GLY A 94 -33.29 26.38 20.95
N TYR A 95 -34.28 25.92 20.18
CA TYR A 95 -34.84 24.58 20.29
C TYR A 95 -34.37 23.69 19.14
N ASP A 96 -33.77 22.56 19.50
CA ASP A 96 -33.41 21.50 18.57
C ASP A 96 -34.67 20.73 18.14
N ILE A 97 -34.84 20.51 16.83
CA ILE A 97 -35.93 19.67 16.30
C ILE A 97 -35.69 18.22 16.73
N GLN A 98 -36.64 17.64 17.45
CA GLN A 98 -36.57 16.25 17.90
C GLN A 98 -37.45 15.31 17.08
N TYR A 99 -37.01 14.06 16.94
CA TYR A 99 -37.75 13.03 16.23
C TYR A 99 -37.47 11.63 16.77
N LYS A 100 -38.31 10.67 16.36
CA LYS A 100 -38.14 9.24 16.58
C LYS A 100 -38.60 8.45 15.36
N TYR A 101 -37.98 7.30 15.20
CA TYR A 101 -38.55 6.25 14.38
C TYR A 101 -39.74 5.59 15.10
N ALA A 102 -40.76 5.22 14.34
CA ALA A 102 -41.96 4.58 14.88
C ALA A 102 -42.52 3.53 13.93
N ILE A 103 -43.46 2.73 14.44
CA ILE A 103 -44.23 1.74 13.67
C ILE A 103 -45.70 2.09 13.86
N CYS A 104 -46.38 2.44 12.78
CA CYS A 104 -47.83 2.64 12.76
C CYS A 104 -48.50 1.27 12.57
N GLU A 105 -49.13 0.74 13.61
CA GLU A 105 -49.83 -0.55 13.56
C GLU A 105 -50.98 -0.54 12.55
N LYS A 106 -51.15 -1.63 11.81
CA LYS A 106 -52.19 -1.74 10.76
C LYS A 106 -53.61 -1.79 11.31
N GLU A 107 -53.79 -2.30 12.52
CA GLU A 107 -55.11 -2.63 13.08
C GLU A 107 -55.64 -1.60 14.09
N SER A 108 -54.74 -0.87 14.77
CA SER A 108 -55.08 -0.01 15.90
C SER A 108 -54.84 1.48 15.65
N GLU A 109 -54.21 1.84 14.52
CA GLU A 109 -53.66 3.19 14.24
C GLU A 109 -52.75 3.73 15.36
N LYS A 110 -52.27 2.87 16.27
CA LYS A 110 -51.35 3.23 17.34
C LYS A 110 -49.92 3.31 16.80
N ASN A 111 -49.23 4.37 17.18
CA ASN A 111 -47.81 4.53 16.90
C ASN A 111 -46.97 3.90 18.04
N ILE A 112 -46.16 2.90 17.70
CA ILE A 112 -45.14 2.34 18.59
C ILE A 112 -43.83 3.09 18.34
N LEU A 113 -43.40 3.89 19.31
CA LEU A 113 -42.18 4.69 19.24
C LEU A 113 -40.94 3.87 19.63
N GLU A 114 -39.79 4.20 19.03
CA GLU A 114 -38.51 3.67 19.51
C GLU A 114 -38.10 4.27 20.87
N GLY A 115 -37.26 3.52 21.61
CA GLY A 115 -36.81 3.90 22.95
C GLY A 115 -37.96 3.92 23.98
N ASN A 116 -37.65 4.24 25.23
CA ASN A 116 -38.61 4.10 26.34
C ASN A 116 -38.90 5.43 27.05
N SER A 117 -38.33 6.53 26.57
CA SER A 117 -38.57 7.87 27.12
C SER A 117 -38.32 8.98 26.10
N ASN A 118 -38.81 10.19 26.39
CA ASN A 118 -38.55 11.39 25.59
C ASN A 118 -37.08 11.83 25.66
N ARG A 119 -36.33 11.41 26.70
CA ARG A 119 -34.89 11.66 26.80
C ARG A 119 -34.08 10.91 25.75
N GLU A 120 -34.68 9.91 25.12
CA GLU A 120 -34.09 9.14 24.03
C GLU A 120 -34.53 9.63 22.64
N ASN A 121 -35.25 10.75 22.57
CA ASN A 121 -35.52 11.42 21.29
C ASN A 121 -34.20 11.70 20.57
N ARG A 122 -34.23 11.60 19.24
CA ARG A 122 -33.10 11.99 18.40
C ARG A 122 -33.22 13.49 18.12
N THR A 123 -32.09 14.17 18.07
CA THR A 123 -32.02 15.53 17.54
C THR A 123 -31.74 15.46 16.04
N LEU A 124 -32.49 16.22 15.25
CA LEU A 124 -32.25 16.38 13.82
C LEU A 124 -30.95 17.14 13.58
N ASP A 125 -29.99 16.51 12.90
CA ASP A 125 -28.75 17.20 12.53
C ASP A 125 -28.99 18.05 11.29
N ILE A 126 -29.26 19.34 11.48
CA ILE A 126 -29.52 20.29 10.40
C ILE A 126 -28.33 20.52 9.46
N MET A 127 -27.13 20.06 9.84
CA MET A 127 -25.93 20.16 9.01
C MET A 127 -25.82 19.02 7.99
N ARG A 128 -26.69 18.00 8.07
CA ARG A 128 -26.61 16.79 7.23
C ARG A 128 -27.96 16.47 6.59
N ILE A 129 -27.92 16.12 5.31
CA ILE A 129 -29.10 15.66 4.57
C ILE A 129 -29.51 14.27 5.08
N ASP A 130 -28.56 13.33 5.16
CA ASP A 130 -28.82 11.95 5.51
C ASP A 130 -28.75 11.73 7.04
N GLN A 131 -29.87 11.30 7.63
CA GLN A 131 -30.04 11.06 9.05
C GLN A 131 -29.95 9.55 9.34
N PHE A 132 -28.79 9.08 9.76
CA PHE A 132 -28.53 7.65 10.00
C PHE A 132 -28.90 7.21 11.42
N GLY A 133 -29.62 6.10 11.54
CA GLY A 133 -30.07 5.56 12.81
C GLY A 133 -30.09 4.04 12.90
N ILE A 134 -29.93 3.51 14.10
CA ILE A 134 -30.29 2.13 14.43
C ILE A 134 -31.42 2.18 15.44
N TRP A 135 -32.49 1.42 15.20
CA TRP A 135 -33.69 1.36 16.04
C TRP A 135 -33.34 1.17 17.52
N LYS A 136 -33.88 2.05 18.37
CA LYS A 136 -33.78 1.92 19.82
C LYS A 136 -34.87 0.99 20.33
N ASN A 137 -34.47 -0.11 20.96
CA ASN A 137 -35.41 -1.09 21.48
C ASN A 137 -36.40 -0.46 22.48
N THR A 138 -37.67 -0.84 22.35
CA THR A 138 -38.79 -0.40 23.20
C THR A 138 -39.40 -1.59 23.93
N TYR A 139 -39.97 -1.37 25.12
CA TYR A 139 -40.76 -2.37 25.85
C TYR A 139 -42.11 -2.65 25.20
N ASP A 140 -42.57 -1.79 24.31
CA ASP A 140 -43.83 -1.97 23.58
C ASP A 140 -43.74 -3.06 22.49
N LEU A 141 -42.52 -3.52 22.16
CA LEU A 141 -42.29 -4.62 21.23
C LEU A 141 -41.85 -5.91 21.94
N PRO A 142 -42.35 -7.08 21.50
CA PRO A 142 -41.87 -8.37 21.99
C PRO A 142 -40.36 -8.55 21.82
N ASN A 143 -39.75 -9.30 22.75
CA ASN A 143 -38.29 -9.54 22.77
C ASN A 143 -37.70 -10.08 21.46
N LYS A 144 -38.50 -10.78 20.63
CA LYS A 144 -38.08 -11.30 19.32
C LYS A 144 -37.72 -10.20 18.31
N PHE A 145 -38.21 -8.97 18.52
CA PHE A 145 -37.89 -7.79 17.71
C PHE A 145 -36.83 -6.90 18.37
N ARG A 146 -36.06 -7.40 19.34
CA ARG A 146 -34.91 -6.65 19.85
C ARG A 146 -33.79 -6.67 18.80
N LEU A 147 -33.37 -5.48 18.39
CA LEU A 147 -32.22 -5.29 17.52
C LEU A 147 -31.00 -5.00 18.38
N PHE A 148 -29.94 -5.80 18.22
CA PHE A 148 -28.64 -5.49 18.79
C PHE A 148 -27.70 -5.11 17.67
N PRO A 149 -27.05 -3.93 17.71
CA PRO A 149 -26.21 -3.44 16.61
C PRO A 149 -25.22 -4.49 16.09
N LYS A 150 -24.53 -5.21 16.99
CA LYS A 150 -23.56 -6.27 16.65
C LYS A 150 -24.12 -7.38 15.73
N TYR A 151 -25.44 -7.62 15.72
CA TYR A 151 -26.08 -8.66 14.93
C TYR A 151 -26.67 -8.18 13.60
N ILE A 152 -26.64 -6.87 13.30
CA ILE A 152 -27.00 -6.36 11.98
C ILE A 152 -25.93 -6.83 11.00
N ARG A 153 -26.22 -7.82 10.14
CA ARG A 153 -25.23 -8.35 9.17
C ARG A 153 -25.24 -7.60 7.86
N ASP A 154 -26.37 -7.00 7.53
CA ASP A 154 -26.71 -6.30 6.29
C ASP A 154 -26.63 -4.77 6.44
N PHE A 155 -25.61 -4.26 7.15
CA PHE A 155 -25.48 -2.83 7.46
C PHE A 155 -25.25 -2.01 6.17
N ALA A 156 -26.34 -1.44 5.64
CA ALA A 156 -26.45 -0.95 4.26
C ALA A 156 -26.10 0.54 4.10
N PHE A 157 -25.74 1.22 5.18
CA PHE A 157 -25.39 2.65 5.11
C PHE A 157 -24.14 2.89 4.27
N VAL A 158 -23.16 1.97 4.32
CA VAL A 158 -21.96 2.06 3.49
C VAL A 158 -22.28 1.85 2.01
N ASP A 159 -23.13 0.86 1.68
CA ASP A 159 -23.63 0.67 0.30
C ASP A 159 -24.36 1.91 -0.22
N TYR A 160 -25.21 2.54 0.61
CA TYR A 160 -25.91 3.76 0.22
C TYR A 160 -24.93 4.89 -0.12
N ILE A 161 -23.97 5.18 0.77
CA ILE A 161 -22.96 6.21 0.53
C ILE A 161 -22.16 5.89 -0.73
N TYR A 162 -21.64 4.66 -0.85
CA TYR A 162 -20.87 4.22 -2.00
C TYR A 162 -21.63 4.42 -3.33
N ASN A 163 -22.89 3.97 -3.38
CA ASN A 163 -23.71 4.06 -4.58
C ASN A 163 -24.06 5.50 -4.96
N SER A 164 -24.00 6.44 -4.01
CA SER A 164 -24.25 7.87 -4.23
C SER A 164 -23.01 8.67 -4.65
N VAL A 165 -21.82 8.06 -4.65
CA VAL A 165 -20.58 8.70 -5.13
C VAL A 165 -20.66 8.95 -6.64
N ASN A 166 -20.35 10.18 -7.04
CA ASN A 166 -20.24 10.64 -8.41
C ASN A 166 -19.00 11.54 -8.59
N VAL A 167 -18.78 12.02 -9.81
CA VAL A 167 -17.61 12.83 -10.19
C VAL A 167 -17.42 14.12 -9.37
N ASN A 168 -18.47 14.65 -8.74
CA ASN A 168 -18.46 15.98 -8.12
C ASN A 168 -18.61 15.97 -6.59
N ASN A 169 -18.90 14.82 -5.96
CA ASN A 169 -19.27 14.77 -4.54
C ASN A 169 -18.39 13.87 -3.67
N LEU A 170 -17.25 13.37 -4.18
CA LEU A 170 -16.39 12.44 -3.46
C LEU A 170 -16.05 12.93 -2.05
N LYS A 171 -15.66 14.21 -1.91
CA LYS A 171 -15.31 14.80 -0.62
C LYS A 171 -16.47 14.77 0.38
N ASP A 172 -17.67 15.09 -0.07
CA ASP A 172 -18.87 15.08 0.77
C ASP A 172 -19.22 13.66 1.22
N LYS A 173 -19.14 12.69 0.30
CA LYS A 173 -19.40 11.27 0.61
C LYS A 173 -18.36 10.66 1.54
N VAL A 174 -17.13 11.15 1.50
CA VAL A 174 -16.10 10.79 2.48
C VAL A 174 -16.45 11.34 3.87
N LEU A 175 -16.92 12.59 3.96
CA LEU A 175 -17.34 13.18 5.23
C LEU A 175 -18.58 12.48 5.82
N GLU A 176 -19.53 12.05 4.97
CA GLU A 176 -20.65 11.20 5.38
C GLU A 176 -20.17 9.85 5.94
N TYR A 177 -19.20 9.21 5.28
CA TYR A 177 -18.62 7.96 5.76
C TYR A 177 -17.86 8.12 7.08
N GLN A 178 -17.08 9.20 7.23
CA GLN A 178 -16.40 9.53 8.48
C GLN A 178 -17.40 9.81 9.61
N TYR A 179 -18.53 10.44 9.29
CA TYR A 179 -19.63 10.59 10.24
C TYR A 179 -20.18 9.24 10.68
N LEU A 180 -20.45 8.29 9.76
CA LEU A 180 -20.82 6.92 10.12
C LEU A 180 -19.78 6.25 11.02
N LEU A 181 -18.48 6.44 10.76
CA LEU A 181 -17.41 5.93 11.62
C LEU A 181 -17.47 6.52 13.04
N SER A 182 -17.95 7.75 13.20
CA SER A 182 -18.06 8.41 14.52
C SER A 182 -19.20 7.85 15.38
N ILE A 183 -20.32 7.42 14.76
CA ILE A 183 -21.50 6.94 15.47
C ILE A 183 -21.64 5.41 15.47
N TYR A 184 -21.13 4.73 14.44
CA TYR A 184 -21.26 3.29 14.19
C TYR A 184 -19.93 2.66 13.76
N ASN A 185 -18.86 2.98 14.48
CA ASN A 185 -17.48 2.61 14.12
C ASN A 185 -17.28 1.14 13.72
N GLU A 186 -17.59 0.21 14.64
CA GLU A 186 -17.37 -1.23 14.44
C GLU A 186 -18.17 -1.79 13.26
N LEU A 187 -19.44 -1.38 13.11
CA LEU A 187 -20.30 -1.84 12.02
C LEU A 187 -19.80 -1.34 10.67
N THR A 188 -19.45 -0.06 10.62
CA THR A 188 -18.96 0.62 9.41
C THR A 188 -17.65 0.02 8.93
N ILE A 189 -16.69 -0.21 9.82
CA ILE A 189 -15.42 -0.87 9.49
C ILE A 189 -15.66 -2.31 9.03
N ARG A 190 -16.48 -3.08 9.74
CA ARG A 190 -16.72 -4.49 9.41
C ARG A 190 -17.29 -4.70 8.01
N VAL A 191 -18.24 -3.86 7.57
CA VAL A 191 -18.79 -3.97 6.22
C VAL A 191 -17.88 -3.38 5.13
N SER A 192 -16.90 -2.58 5.50
CA SER A 192 -15.90 -2.02 4.59
C SER A 192 -14.72 -2.98 4.31
N GLU A 193 -14.91 -4.27 4.57
CA GLU A 193 -13.90 -5.31 4.36
C GLU A 193 -13.57 -5.53 2.87
N PRO A 194 -12.45 -6.19 2.53
CA PRO A 194 -12.04 -6.36 1.14
C PRO A 194 -13.09 -6.99 0.21
N ASN A 195 -13.97 -7.87 0.72
CA ASN A 195 -15.05 -8.45 -0.07
C ASN A 195 -16.03 -7.40 -0.59
N PHE A 196 -16.31 -6.36 0.20
CA PHE A 196 -17.15 -5.24 -0.24
C PHE A 196 -16.56 -4.57 -1.47
N ILE A 197 -15.25 -4.33 -1.46
CA ILE A 197 -14.53 -3.71 -2.57
C ILE A 197 -14.51 -4.62 -3.80
N ILE A 198 -14.24 -5.91 -3.62
CA ILE A 198 -14.27 -6.92 -4.70
C ILE A 198 -15.64 -6.91 -5.39
N ASN A 199 -16.72 -6.87 -4.62
CA ASN A 199 -18.09 -6.90 -5.15
C ASN A 199 -18.49 -5.62 -5.91
N HIS A 200 -17.77 -4.52 -5.72
CA HIS A 200 -18.09 -3.21 -6.32
C HIS A 200 -17.05 -2.70 -7.32
N ILE A 201 -15.93 -3.40 -7.52
CA ILE A 201 -14.79 -2.90 -8.29
C ILE A 201 -15.07 -2.70 -9.79
N ASP A 202 -16.06 -3.41 -10.33
CA ASP A 202 -16.46 -3.33 -11.73
C ASP A 202 -17.02 -1.95 -12.11
N ASP A 203 -17.37 -1.13 -11.11
CA ASP A 203 -17.65 0.29 -11.33
C ASP A 203 -16.38 1.01 -11.80
N LYS A 204 -16.46 1.58 -13.01
CA LYS A 204 -15.34 2.26 -13.68
C LYS A 204 -15.19 3.72 -13.24
N LEU A 205 -16.11 4.23 -12.42
CA LEU A 205 -16.03 5.59 -11.91
C LEU A 205 -14.79 5.73 -11.01
N ARG A 206 -13.88 6.62 -11.39
CA ARG A 206 -12.62 6.85 -10.67
C ARG A 206 -12.87 7.25 -9.21
N GLU A 207 -13.86 8.09 -8.96
CA GLU A 207 -14.19 8.58 -7.62
C GLU A 207 -14.66 7.45 -6.69
N LYS A 208 -15.43 6.49 -7.21
CA LYS A 208 -15.81 5.29 -6.46
C LYS A 208 -14.62 4.41 -6.14
N ARG A 209 -13.65 4.26 -7.06
CA ARG A 209 -12.42 3.52 -6.80
C ARG A 209 -11.53 4.23 -5.78
N LEU A 210 -11.40 5.55 -5.84
CA LEU A 210 -10.71 6.34 -4.82
C LEU A 210 -11.40 6.20 -3.45
N PHE A 211 -12.73 6.19 -3.43
CA PHE A 211 -13.49 5.93 -2.21
C PHE A 211 -13.23 4.50 -1.70
N SER A 212 -13.21 3.48 -2.57
CA SER A 212 -12.82 2.11 -2.21
C SER A 212 -11.40 2.02 -1.64
N CYS A 213 -10.43 2.75 -2.21
CA CYS A 213 -9.09 2.85 -1.62
C CYS A 213 -9.17 3.38 -0.18
N LEU A 214 -9.96 4.43 0.05
CA LEU A 214 -10.11 4.99 1.38
C LEU A 214 -10.78 4.02 2.36
N LEU A 215 -11.83 3.31 1.93
CA LEU A 215 -12.49 2.27 2.73
C LEU A 215 -11.50 1.19 3.17
N LEU A 216 -10.68 0.70 2.21
CA LEU A 216 -9.59 -0.24 2.50
C LEU A 216 -8.62 0.33 3.52
N GLY A 217 -8.25 1.61 3.37
CA GLY A 217 -7.37 2.33 4.27
C GLY A 217 -7.86 2.31 5.71
N TYR A 218 -9.13 2.66 5.93
CA TYR A 218 -9.75 2.60 7.24
C TYR A 218 -9.80 1.18 7.80
N TYR A 219 -10.17 0.20 6.97
CA TYR A 219 -10.23 -1.20 7.37
C TYR A 219 -8.86 -1.75 7.81
N VAL A 220 -7.82 -1.51 7.01
CA VAL A 220 -6.45 -1.95 7.30
C VAL A 220 -5.89 -1.25 8.53
N SER A 221 -6.20 0.03 8.73
CA SER A 221 -5.75 0.79 9.90
C SER A 221 -6.26 0.22 11.23
N ARG A 222 -7.30 -0.61 11.19
CA ARG A 222 -7.86 -1.30 12.37
C ARG A 222 -7.30 -2.69 12.59
N GLN A 223 -6.42 -3.16 11.72
CA GLN A 223 -5.79 -4.47 11.86
C GLN A 223 -4.55 -4.34 12.74
N ASN A 224 -4.43 -5.23 13.73
CA ASN A 224 -3.30 -5.22 14.67
C ASN A 224 -1.97 -5.70 14.05
N THR A 225 -2.00 -6.20 12.81
CA THR A 225 -0.85 -6.77 12.10
C THR A 225 -0.85 -6.30 10.66
N ILE A 226 0.26 -6.54 9.94
CA ILE A 226 0.34 -6.31 8.50
C ILE A 226 -0.77 -7.11 7.83
N TYR A 227 -1.76 -6.42 7.28
CA TYR A 227 -2.90 -7.06 6.64
C TYR A 227 -2.53 -7.52 5.24
N GLU A 228 -2.72 -8.82 4.98
CA GLU A 228 -2.54 -9.40 3.65
C GLU A 228 -3.87 -9.46 2.91
N LEU A 229 -3.90 -8.83 1.72
CA LEU A 229 -5.08 -8.86 0.87
C LEU A 229 -5.31 -10.26 0.27
N PRO A 230 -6.58 -10.66 0.05
CA PRO A 230 -6.90 -11.92 -0.61
C PRO A 230 -6.28 -12.03 -2.01
N ASN A 231 -5.91 -13.25 -2.42
CA ASN A 231 -5.22 -13.51 -3.68
C ASN A 231 -5.91 -12.99 -4.95
N GLN A 232 -7.23 -12.85 -4.94
CA GLN A 232 -8.04 -12.40 -6.06
C GLN A 232 -8.38 -10.91 -5.96
N PHE A 233 -7.78 -10.19 -5.00
CA PHE A 233 -8.09 -8.79 -4.78
C PHE A 233 -7.60 -7.92 -5.96
N PRO A 234 -8.45 -7.04 -6.52
CA PRO A 234 -8.17 -6.28 -7.74
C PRO A 234 -7.31 -5.04 -7.47
N SER A 235 -6.09 -5.24 -6.96
CA SER A 235 -5.21 -4.13 -6.57
C SER A 235 -4.82 -3.24 -7.75
N ASP A 236 -4.69 -3.80 -8.95
CA ASP A 236 -4.36 -3.10 -10.19
C ASP A 236 -5.40 -2.03 -10.53
N LEU A 237 -6.70 -2.36 -10.43
CA LEU A 237 -7.78 -1.42 -10.75
C LEU A 237 -7.83 -0.22 -9.81
N LEU A 238 -7.49 -0.43 -8.54
CA LEU A 238 -7.41 0.64 -7.53
C LEU A 238 -6.15 1.49 -7.70
N LEU A 239 -5.00 0.86 -7.99
CA LEU A 239 -3.75 1.57 -8.28
C LEU A 239 -3.89 2.44 -9.54
N ASP A 240 -4.60 1.95 -10.56
CA ASP A 240 -4.88 2.73 -11.77
C ASP A 240 -5.73 3.98 -11.47
N ALA A 241 -6.66 3.91 -10.52
CA ALA A 241 -7.49 5.05 -10.14
C ALA A 241 -6.70 6.17 -9.45
N LEU A 242 -5.53 5.85 -8.89
CA LEU A 242 -4.65 6.83 -8.25
C LEU A 242 -3.94 7.75 -9.25
N GLU A 243 -3.95 7.46 -10.55
CA GLU A 243 -3.30 8.32 -11.54
C GLU A 243 -3.78 9.78 -11.41
N GLY A 244 -2.83 10.72 -11.26
CA GLY A 244 -3.12 12.14 -11.03
C GLY A 244 -3.81 12.48 -9.69
N TYR A 245 -3.84 11.55 -8.73
CA TYR A 245 -4.36 11.80 -7.38
C TYR A 245 -3.51 12.85 -6.64
N LYS A 246 -4.19 13.71 -5.88
CA LYS A 246 -3.59 14.71 -4.99
C LYS A 246 -4.37 14.73 -3.68
N GLN A 247 -3.70 14.97 -2.55
CA GLN A 247 -4.35 14.88 -1.23
C GLN A 247 -5.54 15.83 -1.09
N GLU A 248 -5.54 16.97 -1.76
CA GLU A 248 -6.57 17.99 -1.65
C GLU A 248 -7.94 17.53 -2.20
N VAL A 249 -7.96 16.46 -2.98
CA VAL A 249 -9.18 15.81 -3.47
C VAL A 249 -10.00 15.23 -2.29
N LEU A 250 -9.34 14.86 -1.21
CA LEU A 250 -9.97 14.29 -0.01
C LEU A 250 -9.82 15.23 1.20
N PRO A 251 -10.62 15.02 2.27
CA PRO A 251 -10.38 15.70 3.55
C PRO A 251 -8.96 15.44 4.09
N SER A 252 -8.38 16.42 4.79
CA SER A 252 -6.97 16.35 5.20
C SER A 252 -6.65 15.22 6.19
N ASP A 253 -7.63 14.79 6.97
CA ASP A 253 -7.54 13.72 7.97
C ASP A 253 -7.63 12.30 7.35
N THR A 254 -7.92 12.18 6.05
CA THR A 254 -7.88 10.88 5.34
C THR A 254 -6.48 10.47 4.90
N LYS A 255 -5.51 11.33 5.16
CA LYS A 255 -4.12 11.19 4.74
C LYS A 255 -3.49 9.86 5.18
N ASP A 256 -3.61 9.49 6.46
CA ASP A 256 -3.05 8.23 6.98
C ASP A 256 -3.82 6.98 6.49
N PRO A 257 -5.18 6.96 6.51
CA PRO A 257 -5.93 5.86 5.88
C PRO A 257 -5.57 5.65 4.42
N MET A 258 -5.46 6.72 3.62
CA MET A 258 -5.08 6.62 2.22
C MET A 258 -3.66 6.06 2.06
N TYR A 259 -2.70 6.50 2.87
CA TYR A 259 -1.35 5.93 2.88
C TYR A 259 -1.37 4.42 3.18
N ASN A 260 -2.14 4.00 4.19
CA ASN A 260 -2.28 2.59 4.56
C ASN A 260 -2.90 1.75 3.44
N ALA A 261 -3.87 2.32 2.72
CA ALA A 261 -4.45 1.68 1.53
C ALA A 261 -3.40 1.51 0.43
N ILE A 262 -2.75 2.60 0.01
CA ILE A 262 -1.75 2.61 -1.06
C ILE A 262 -0.63 1.61 -0.76
N THR A 263 -0.10 1.62 0.46
CA THR A 263 0.99 0.72 0.85
C THR A 263 0.55 -0.75 0.83
N THR A 264 -0.68 -1.05 1.25
CA THR A 264 -1.27 -2.39 1.19
C THR A 264 -1.48 -2.85 -0.25
N LEU A 265 -1.93 -1.95 -1.14
CA LEU A 265 -2.09 -2.21 -2.57
C LEU A 265 -0.75 -2.47 -3.27
N ILE A 266 0.28 -1.67 -2.97
CA ILE A 266 1.64 -1.87 -3.47
C ILE A 266 2.14 -3.25 -3.09
N HIS A 267 2.04 -3.61 -1.81
CA HIS A 267 2.48 -4.92 -1.34
C HIS A 267 1.76 -6.06 -2.08
N HIS A 268 0.43 -6.04 -2.11
CA HIS A 268 -0.34 -7.08 -2.80
C HIS A 268 0.01 -7.18 -4.29
N ASN A 269 0.05 -6.05 -5.02
CA ASN A 269 0.33 -6.03 -6.46
C ASN A 269 1.76 -6.50 -6.77
N ALA A 270 2.75 -6.06 -5.99
CA ALA A 270 4.15 -6.45 -6.18
C ALA A 270 4.36 -7.97 -5.96
N PHE A 271 3.80 -8.54 -4.89
CA PHE A 271 3.92 -9.98 -4.62
C PHE A 271 3.09 -10.85 -5.58
N LYS A 272 2.18 -10.24 -6.35
CA LYS A 272 1.49 -10.86 -7.50
C LYS A 272 2.30 -10.79 -8.80
N MET A 273 3.53 -10.26 -8.77
CA MET A 273 4.38 -10.03 -9.94
C MET A 273 3.71 -9.10 -10.97
N GLN A 274 2.90 -8.17 -10.48
CA GLN A 274 2.28 -7.10 -11.27
C GLN A 274 3.05 -5.79 -11.05
N PHE A 275 2.93 -4.87 -12.00
CA PHE A 275 3.75 -3.64 -12.04
C PHE A 275 2.95 -2.35 -11.92
N ASN A 276 1.61 -2.41 -11.84
CA ASN A 276 0.74 -1.24 -11.72
C ASN A 276 1.11 -0.37 -10.51
N TRP A 277 1.66 -0.97 -9.45
CA TRP A 277 2.08 -0.25 -8.26
C TRP A 277 3.15 0.82 -8.53
N LEU A 278 3.96 0.68 -9.60
CA LEU A 278 4.95 1.69 -10.00
C LEU A 278 4.32 3.05 -10.33
N LYS A 279 3.02 3.09 -10.68
CA LYS A 279 2.28 4.34 -10.86
C LYS A 279 2.30 5.23 -9.62
N VAL A 280 2.53 4.66 -8.43
CA VAL A 280 2.69 5.44 -7.20
C VAL A 280 3.81 6.48 -7.30
N PHE A 281 4.83 6.24 -8.11
CA PHE A 281 5.92 7.21 -8.32
C PHE A 281 5.48 8.43 -9.12
N THR A 282 4.38 8.36 -9.87
CA THR A 282 3.85 9.45 -10.70
C THR A 282 2.94 10.40 -9.94
N ILE A 283 2.49 10.01 -8.74
CA ILE A 283 1.60 10.81 -7.91
C ILE A 283 2.42 11.51 -6.83
N ASP A 284 1.97 12.69 -6.42
CA ASP A 284 2.52 13.36 -5.25
C ASP A 284 2.06 12.58 -4.02
N VAL A 285 2.84 11.57 -3.64
CA VAL A 285 2.44 10.60 -2.62
C VAL A 285 2.05 11.36 -1.36
N VAL A 286 0.77 11.26 -1.08
CA VAL A 286 0.15 11.53 0.21
C VAL A 286 0.98 10.82 1.27
N VAL A 287 1.85 11.61 1.92
CA VAL A 287 2.76 11.21 3.01
C VAL A 287 3.61 10.01 2.67
N GLU A 288 4.76 10.25 2.07
CA GLU A 288 6.01 10.01 2.79
C GLU A 288 7.17 10.41 1.88
N SER A 289 8.01 11.30 2.37
CA SER A 289 9.23 11.72 1.68
C SER A 289 10.24 10.58 1.50
N ASN A 290 10.11 9.47 2.24
CA ASN A 290 11.18 8.49 2.43
C ASN A 290 10.91 7.09 1.83
N TYR A 291 9.82 6.91 1.07
CA TYR A 291 9.44 5.62 0.46
C TYR A 291 9.52 4.44 1.44
N MET A 292 8.87 4.51 2.62
CA MET A 292 8.91 3.40 3.60
C MET A 292 8.21 2.14 3.09
N PHE A 293 7.31 2.25 2.11
CA PHE A 293 6.70 1.09 1.48
C PHE A 293 7.74 0.14 0.85
N ILE A 294 8.90 0.65 0.41
CA ILE A 294 9.99 -0.20 -0.12
C ILE A 294 10.48 -1.18 0.94
N ASP A 295 10.47 -0.80 2.22
CA ASP A 295 10.89 -1.69 3.31
C ASP A 295 9.93 -2.90 3.45
N ARG A 296 8.67 -2.75 3.04
CA ARG A 296 7.70 -3.86 2.99
C ARG A 296 7.92 -4.79 1.79
N LEU A 297 8.74 -4.39 0.81
CA LEU A 297 9.05 -5.18 -0.38
C LEU A 297 10.42 -5.87 -0.30
N ARG A 298 11.11 -5.84 0.85
CA ARG A 298 12.46 -6.42 1.01
C ARG A 298 12.53 -7.93 0.72
N THR A 299 11.44 -8.65 0.92
CA THR A 299 11.37 -10.10 0.67
C THR A 299 10.90 -10.43 -0.75
N LEU A 300 10.57 -9.43 -1.58
CA LEU A 300 10.17 -9.63 -2.96
C LEU A 300 11.30 -10.27 -3.76
N LYS A 301 10.97 -11.31 -4.52
CA LYS A 301 11.89 -11.99 -5.43
C LYS A 301 11.16 -12.34 -6.71
N TYR A 302 11.76 -11.99 -7.85
CA TYR A 302 11.24 -12.41 -9.14
C TYR A 302 11.61 -13.87 -9.42
N PRO A 303 10.68 -14.71 -9.92
CA PRO A 303 10.94 -16.13 -10.09
C PRO A 303 11.79 -16.44 -11.33
N ASN A 304 12.00 -15.47 -12.23
CA ASN A 304 12.85 -15.61 -13.41
C ASN A 304 13.34 -14.24 -13.93
N ASN A 305 14.39 -14.28 -14.74
CA ASN A 305 15.04 -13.11 -15.31
C ASN A 305 14.17 -12.35 -16.31
N HIS A 306 13.25 -13.03 -17.00
CA HIS A 306 12.33 -12.38 -17.92
C HIS A 306 11.40 -11.41 -17.18
N LEU A 307 10.82 -11.82 -16.04
CA LEU A 307 9.99 -10.96 -15.21
C LEU A 307 10.79 -9.83 -14.57
N LEU A 308 12.01 -10.10 -14.08
CA LEU A 308 12.91 -9.07 -13.56
C LEU A 308 13.25 -8.03 -14.65
N THR A 309 13.54 -8.48 -15.87
CA THR A 309 13.86 -7.60 -17.00
C THR A 309 12.67 -6.71 -17.34
N LYS A 310 11.47 -7.29 -17.44
CA LYS A 310 10.24 -6.54 -17.69
C LYS A 310 9.97 -5.52 -16.56
N PHE A 311 10.21 -5.91 -15.31
CA PHE A 311 10.10 -5.00 -14.18
C PHE A 311 11.07 -3.81 -14.29
N ILE A 312 12.34 -4.06 -14.63
CA ILE A 312 13.35 -3.00 -14.83
C ILE A 312 12.93 -2.04 -15.94
N GLU A 313 12.33 -2.54 -17.02
CA GLU A 313 11.78 -1.73 -18.12
C GLU A 313 10.64 -0.82 -17.65
N GLU A 314 9.73 -1.32 -16.80
CA GLU A 314 8.66 -0.50 -16.21
C GLU A 314 9.21 0.54 -15.22
N VAL A 315 10.22 0.18 -14.41
CA VAL A 315 10.90 1.12 -13.50
C VAL A 315 11.51 2.26 -14.31
N LYS A 316 12.15 1.96 -15.45
CA LYS A 316 12.72 2.97 -16.35
C LYS A 316 11.69 4.00 -16.81
N VAL A 317 10.44 3.60 -17.03
CA VAL A 317 9.36 4.51 -17.45
C VAL A 317 9.04 5.54 -16.36
N VAL A 318 9.05 5.12 -15.08
CA VAL A 318 8.70 6.00 -13.95
C VAL A 318 9.89 6.80 -13.40
N MET A 319 11.11 6.54 -13.88
CA MET A 319 12.33 7.22 -13.46
C MET A 319 12.29 8.76 -13.50
N PRO A 320 11.65 9.42 -14.49
CA PRO A 320 11.57 10.88 -14.53
C PRO A 320 10.80 11.49 -13.33
N TYR A 321 9.94 10.72 -12.66
CA TYR A 321 9.10 11.21 -11.57
C TYR A 321 9.74 11.04 -10.18
N ILE A 322 10.92 10.40 -10.12
CA ILE A 322 11.59 10.08 -8.85
C ILE A 322 12.60 11.17 -8.51
N ASP A 323 12.48 11.75 -7.31
CA ASP A 323 13.44 12.75 -6.83
C ASP A 323 14.80 12.11 -6.46
N ASN A 324 15.88 12.87 -6.62
CA ASN A 324 17.25 12.46 -6.32
C ASN A 324 17.41 11.97 -4.86
N HIS A 325 16.78 12.67 -3.89
CA HIS A 325 16.86 12.26 -2.48
C HIS A 325 16.20 10.91 -2.22
N LYS A 326 15.21 10.53 -3.02
CA LYS A 326 14.48 9.27 -2.87
C LYS A 326 15.06 8.13 -3.72
N PHE A 327 15.81 8.49 -4.76
CA PHE A 327 16.44 7.55 -5.67
C PHE A 327 17.45 6.63 -4.98
N GLU A 328 18.23 7.12 -4.01
CA GLU A 328 19.23 6.29 -3.31
C GLU A 328 18.60 5.04 -2.67
N LYS A 329 17.48 5.20 -1.97
CA LYS A 329 16.78 4.08 -1.31
C LYS A 329 16.24 3.08 -2.33
N LEU A 330 15.62 3.59 -3.40
CA LEU A 330 15.11 2.74 -4.48
C LEU A 330 16.23 1.98 -5.18
N ALA A 331 17.33 2.67 -5.50
CA ALA A 331 18.48 2.07 -6.19
C ALA A 331 19.09 0.92 -5.39
N LYS A 332 19.31 1.11 -4.08
CA LYS A 332 19.81 0.03 -3.20
C LYS A 332 18.89 -1.18 -3.20
N TRP A 333 17.59 -0.96 -3.03
CA TRP A 333 16.61 -2.04 -3.07
C TRP A 333 16.55 -2.76 -4.44
N LEU A 334 16.63 -2.02 -5.55
CA LEU A 334 16.68 -2.61 -6.89
C LEU A 334 17.94 -3.45 -7.11
N ILE A 335 19.09 -3.03 -6.58
CA ILE A 335 20.34 -3.79 -6.63
C ILE A 335 20.19 -5.11 -5.86
N GLU A 336 19.64 -5.06 -4.63
CA GLU A 336 19.39 -6.24 -3.81
C GLU A 336 18.43 -7.25 -4.48
N LEU A 337 17.49 -6.74 -5.28
CA LEU A 337 16.50 -7.55 -6.01
C LEU A 337 17.12 -8.37 -7.15
N CYS A 338 18.23 -7.92 -7.73
CA CYS A 338 18.92 -8.60 -8.83
C CYS A 338 19.70 -9.81 -8.29
N GLN A 339 19.33 -11.04 -8.67
CA GLN A 339 19.94 -12.27 -8.13
C GLN A 339 21.11 -12.81 -8.97
N ASP A 340 21.38 -12.19 -10.11
CA ASP A 340 22.44 -12.59 -11.03
C ASP A 340 23.09 -11.37 -11.70
N MET A 341 24.15 -11.64 -12.45
CA MET A 341 24.91 -10.61 -13.16
C MET A 341 24.09 -9.97 -14.29
N ASP A 342 23.29 -10.74 -15.02
CA ASP A 342 22.50 -10.22 -16.16
C ASP A 342 21.48 -9.17 -15.71
N GLY A 343 20.68 -9.48 -14.68
CA GLY A 343 19.71 -8.55 -14.11
C GLY A 343 20.38 -7.30 -13.54
N LEU A 344 21.53 -7.47 -12.88
CA LEU A 344 22.29 -6.37 -12.29
C LEU A 344 22.87 -5.42 -13.36
N LEU A 345 23.43 -5.97 -14.44
CA LEU A 345 23.95 -5.19 -15.57
C LEU A 345 22.84 -4.48 -16.35
N LYS A 346 21.68 -5.14 -16.51
CA LYS A 346 20.49 -4.54 -17.12
C LYS A 346 19.93 -3.40 -16.28
N LEU A 347 19.83 -3.57 -14.96
CA LEU A 347 19.45 -2.50 -14.03
C LEU A 347 20.40 -1.32 -14.16
N TRP A 348 21.70 -1.61 -14.25
CA TRP A 348 22.70 -0.58 -14.46
C TRP A 348 22.46 0.20 -15.75
N SER A 349 22.35 -0.49 -16.89
CA SER A 349 22.20 0.16 -18.20
C SER A 349 20.92 0.99 -18.29
N ASP A 350 19.82 0.48 -17.76
CA ASP A 350 18.50 1.05 -18.02
C ASP A 350 18.06 2.10 -16.99
N VAL A 351 18.52 1.96 -15.74
CA VAL A 351 18.03 2.76 -14.61
C VAL A 351 19.15 3.56 -13.95
N LEU A 352 20.24 2.90 -13.53
CA LEU A 352 21.28 3.56 -12.73
C LEU A 352 22.17 4.49 -13.57
N SER A 353 22.51 4.11 -14.80
CA SER A 353 23.42 4.88 -15.66
C SER A 353 22.86 6.26 -16.07
N CYS A 354 21.54 6.40 -16.11
CA CYS A 354 20.85 7.62 -16.52
C CYS A 354 21.06 8.81 -15.57
N ARG A 355 21.59 8.61 -14.36
CA ARG A 355 21.70 9.66 -13.33
C ARG A 355 23.13 10.06 -12.92
N GLU A 356 24.14 9.78 -13.74
CA GLU A 356 25.56 10.06 -13.41
C GLU A 356 25.86 9.68 -11.95
N VAL A 357 25.57 8.43 -11.57
CA VAL A 357 25.60 8.02 -10.17
C VAL A 357 27.05 8.01 -9.65
N ASN A 358 27.50 9.18 -9.22
CA ASN A 358 28.70 9.43 -8.44
C ASN A 358 28.45 9.21 -6.94
N ASP A 359 27.26 8.69 -6.60
CA ASP A 359 26.92 8.32 -5.23
C ASP A 359 27.73 7.09 -4.82
N LYS A 360 28.69 7.33 -3.93
CA LYS A 360 29.58 6.30 -3.37
C LYS A 360 28.81 5.19 -2.67
N ASN A 361 27.65 5.47 -2.08
CA ASN A 361 26.84 4.47 -1.37
C ASN A 361 26.16 3.50 -2.34
N ILE A 362 25.59 4.01 -3.43
CA ILE A 362 24.96 3.18 -4.46
C ILE A 362 26.03 2.33 -5.16
N LEU A 363 27.16 2.95 -5.51
CA LEU A 363 28.27 2.23 -6.12
C LEU A 363 28.82 1.12 -5.21
N LYS A 364 28.96 1.39 -3.91
CA LYS A 364 29.36 0.36 -2.94
C LYS A 364 28.37 -0.80 -2.91
N CYS A 365 27.07 -0.51 -2.79
CA CYS A 365 26.02 -1.54 -2.80
C CYS A 365 26.04 -2.38 -4.09
N PHE A 366 26.29 -1.74 -5.23
CA PHE A 366 26.43 -2.42 -6.52
C PHE A 366 27.65 -3.36 -6.56
N ILE A 367 28.81 -2.90 -6.06
CA ILE A 367 30.04 -3.70 -5.97
C ILE A 367 29.85 -4.89 -5.02
N ASP A 368 29.24 -4.67 -3.85
CA ASP A 368 28.94 -5.71 -2.87
C ASP A 368 28.05 -6.79 -3.51
N ARG A 369 27.05 -6.39 -4.32
CA ARG A 369 26.19 -7.33 -5.03
C ARG A 369 26.89 -8.10 -6.15
N ILE A 370 27.79 -7.46 -6.88
CA ILE A 370 28.66 -8.16 -7.84
C ILE A 370 29.48 -9.23 -7.12
N GLN A 371 30.08 -8.90 -5.97
CA GLN A 371 30.89 -9.83 -5.18
C GLN A 371 30.08 -11.06 -4.77
N GLU A 372 28.84 -10.87 -4.33
CA GLU A 372 27.93 -11.98 -4.01
C GLU A 372 27.63 -12.84 -5.24
N ASN A 373 27.30 -12.23 -6.38
CA ASN A 373 26.94 -12.95 -7.60
C ASN A 373 28.10 -13.79 -8.14
N ILE A 374 29.34 -13.30 -8.07
CA ILE A 374 30.52 -14.03 -8.56
C ILE A 374 31.14 -14.97 -7.51
N SER A 375 30.60 -15.01 -6.29
CA SER A 375 31.17 -15.75 -5.16
C SER A 375 31.25 -17.27 -5.37
N VAL A 376 30.48 -17.80 -6.32
CA VAL A 376 30.44 -19.21 -6.71
C VAL A 376 30.95 -19.45 -8.13
N ASP A 377 31.35 -18.41 -8.86
CA ASP A 377 31.82 -18.51 -10.24
C ASP A 377 33.08 -19.38 -10.34
N ASP A 378 33.14 -20.23 -11.36
CA ASP A 378 34.40 -20.79 -11.81
C ASP A 378 35.17 -19.78 -12.69
N ALA A 379 36.36 -20.16 -13.14
CA ALA A 379 37.21 -19.24 -13.91
C ALA A 379 36.55 -18.82 -15.24
N VAL A 380 35.79 -19.72 -15.88
CA VAL A 380 35.09 -19.41 -17.14
C VAL A 380 33.95 -18.42 -16.90
N ALA A 381 33.08 -18.67 -15.93
CA ALA A 381 31.98 -17.77 -15.57
C ALA A 381 32.51 -16.39 -15.16
N LEU A 382 33.53 -16.35 -14.31
CA LEU A 382 34.18 -15.11 -13.86
C LEU A 382 34.73 -14.29 -15.03
N ALA A 383 35.38 -14.94 -16.00
CA ALA A 383 35.92 -14.28 -17.18
C ALA A 383 34.82 -13.70 -18.08
N ASN A 384 33.72 -14.44 -18.25
CA ASN A 384 32.57 -13.96 -19.01
C ASN A 384 31.90 -12.77 -18.32
N HIS A 385 31.59 -12.87 -17.03
CA HIS A 385 31.00 -11.77 -16.26
C HIS A 385 31.86 -10.51 -16.30
N PHE A 386 33.19 -10.61 -16.14
CA PHE A 386 34.06 -9.44 -16.25
C PHE A 386 34.05 -8.80 -17.64
N LYS A 387 33.95 -9.63 -18.69
CA LYS A 387 33.87 -9.16 -20.08
C LYS A 387 32.58 -8.36 -20.33
N ASP A 388 31.48 -8.78 -19.71
CA ASP A 388 30.17 -8.16 -19.90
C ASP A 388 30.01 -6.85 -19.11
N ILE A 389 30.87 -6.62 -18.10
CA ILE A 389 30.91 -5.33 -17.40
C ILE A 389 31.35 -4.20 -18.34
N PRO A 390 30.59 -3.09 -18.41
CA PRO A 390 30.95 -1.95 -19.23
C PRO A 390 32.31 -1.36 -18.84
N LYS A 391 33.12 -0.99 -19.83
CA LYS A 391 34.53 -0.55 -19.63
C LYS A 391 34.69 0.54 -18.59
N ILE A 392 33.77 1.50 -18.56
CA ILE A 392 33.78 2.64 -17.63
C ILE A 392 33.67 2.22 -16.15
N PHE A 393 33.14 1.03 -15.85
CA PHE A 393 32.98 0.52 -14.47
C PHE A 393 34.05 -0.49 -14.08
N ARG A 394 34.86 -0.99 -15.02
CA ARG A 394 35.81 -2.06 -14.75
C ARG A 394 36.81 -1.69 -13.67
N GLU A 395 37.24 -0.44 -13.62
CA GLU A 395 38.15 0.04 -12.57
C GLU A 395 37.55 -0.14 -11.16
N ASN A 396 36.28 0.23 -10.98
CA ASN A 396 35.60 0.22 -9.69
C ASN A 396 35.37 -1.20 -9.15
N VAL A 397 35.18 -2.17 -10.03
CA VAL A 397 34.88 -3.58 -9.67
C VAL A 397 36.12 -4.48 -9.72
N SER A 398 37.24 -4.01 -10.29
CA SER A 398 38.42 -4.84 -10.55
C SER A 398 38.94 -5.54 -9.30
N SER A 399 38.92 -4.88 -8.14
CA SER A 399 39.37 -5.48 -6.88
C SER A 399 38.59 -6.75 -6.54
N VAL A 400 37.26 -6.72 -6.66
CA VAL A 400 36.38 -7.85 -6.34
C VAL A 400 36.64 -9.06 -7.25
N PHE A 401 36.91 -8.80 -8.54
CA PHE A 401 37.29 -9.87 -9.47
C PHE A 401 38.67 -10.47 -9.16
N ARG A 402 39.65 -9.63 -8.78
CA ARG A 402 40.97 -10.12 -8.36
C ARG A 402 40.88 -10.96 -7.08
N ASP A 403 40.11 -10.52 -6.11
CA ASP A 403 39.87 -11.26 -4.87
C ASP A 403 39.27 -12.64 -5.16
N ARG A 404 38.32 -12.72 -6.11
CA ARG A 404 37.75 -13.99 -6.55
C ARG A 404 38.77 -14.88 -7.27
N VAL A 405 39.64 -14.32 -8.12
CA VAL A 405 40.75 -15.05 -8.75
C VAL A 405 41.67 -15.68 -7.69
N PHE A 406 42.05 -14.92 -6.65
CA PHE A 406 42.86 -15.45 -5.56
C PHE A 406 42.17 -16.59 -4.83
N LEU A 407 40.87 -16.48 -4.54
CA LEU A 407 40.09 -17.55 -3.91
C LEU A 407 40.06 -18.82 -4.76
N LEU A 408 39.91 -18.69 -6.09
CA LEU A 408 39.94 -19.84 -7.00
C LEU A 408 41.31 -20.55 -6.99
N LEU A 409 42.40 -19.77 -7.05
CA LEU A 409 43.77 -20.28 -7.04
C LEU A 409 44.16 -20.92 -5.71
N SER A 410 43.68 -20.37 -4.59
CA SER A 410 43.98 -20.87 -3.24
C SER A 410 43.13 -22.07 -2.82
N SER A 411 42.04 -22.37 -3.53
CA SER A 411 41.14 -23.46 -3.14
C SER A 411 41.64 -24.84 -3.60
N PRO A 412 41.94 -25.77 -2.67
CA PRO A 412 42.39 -27.12 -3.02
C PRO A 412 41.30 -27.97 -3.71
N SER A 413 40.03 -27.56 -3.62
CA SER A 413 38.88 -28.24 -4.20
C SER A 413 38.51 -27.76 -5.60
N SER A 414 39.22 -26.74 -6.12
CA SER A 414 38.99 -26.21 -7.47
C SER A 414 39.23 -27.28 -8.54
N LYS A 415 38.21 -27.55 -9.37
CA LYS A 415 38.34 -28.42 -10.54
C LYS A 415 38.94 -27.63 -11.70
N TRP A 416 40.26 -27.71 -11.82
CA TRP A 416 41.01 -27.14 -12.94
C TRP A 416 40.85 -28.01 -14.19
N THR A 417 39.82 -27.72 -14.97
CA THR A 417 39.62 -28.25 -16.32
C THR A 417 40.33 -27.37 -17.34
N ASN A 418 40.63 -27.89 -18.54
CA ASN A 418 41.22 -27.10 -19.63
C ASN A 418 40.53 -25.74 -19.88
N PRO A 419 39.18 -25.65 -19.93
CA PRO A 419 38.49 -24.36 -20.04
C PRO A 419 38.77 -23.41 -18.87
N ASN A 420 38.78 -23.92 -17.63
CA ASN A 420 39.05 -23.10 -16.45
C ASN A 420 40.50 -22.61 -16.39
N ILE A 421 41.46 -23.44 -16.80
CA ILE A 421 42.87 -23.06 -16.89
C ILE A 421 43.07 -21.98 -17.95
N PHE A 422 42.46 -22.14 -19.13
CA PHE A 422 42.51 -21.13 -20.17
C PHE A 422 41.88 -19.81 -19.71
N ALA A 423 40.73 -19.87 -19.03
CA ALA A 423 40.04 -18.69 -18.53
C ALA A 423 40.84 -17.97 -17.44
N ILE A 424 41.44 -18.68 -16.48
CA ILE A 424 42.25 -18.07 -15.42
C ILE A 424 43.52 -17.43 -16.00
N GLN A 425 44.15 -18.10 -16.97
CA GLN A 425 45.32 -17.56 -17.68
C GLN A 425 44.97 -16.23 -18.37
N ASN A 426 43.82 -16.17 -19.04
CA ASN A 426 43.34 -14.94 -19.67
C ASN A 426 43.02 -13.84 -18.66
N LEU A 427 42.42 -14.17 -17.51
CA LEU A 427 42.14 -13.21 -16.43
C LEU A 427 43.44 -12.60 -15.88
N LEU A 428 44.44 -13.41 -15.58
CA LEU A 428 45.76 -12.96 -15.08
C LEU A 428 46.51 -12.09 -16.10
N ARG A 429 46.25 -12.31 -17.39
CA ARG A 429 46.80 -11.49 -18.49
C ARG A 429 45.94 -10.26 -18.80
N ASN A 430 44.73 -10.13 -18.28
CA ASN A 430 43.83 -9.04 -18.66
C ASN A 430 44.24 -7.70 -18.01
N GLY A 431 44.80 -6.79 -18.80
CA GLY A 431 45.21 -5.46 -18.31
C GLY A 431 44.06 -4.60 -17.76
N ASN A 432 42.81 -4.89 -18.14
CA ASN A 432 41.65 -4.15 -17.65
C ASN A 432 41.29 -4.48 -16.19
N LEU A 433 41.84 -5.56 -15.61
CA LEU A 433 41.68 -5.90 -14.19
C LEU A 433 42.60 -5.10 -13.27
N ASN A 434 43.42 -4.20 -13.84
CA ASN A 434 44.28 -3.27 -13.09
C ASN A 434 45.18 -3.98 -12.05
N TRP A 435 45.77 -5.12 -12.42
CA TRP A 435 46.65 -5.93 -11.57
C TRP A 435 47.82 -5.09 -11.02
N ARG A 436 47.99 -5.07 -9.70
CA ARG A 436 49.13 -4.44 -9.04
C ARG A 436 50.31 -5.42 -8.93
N SER A 437 51.52 -4.93 -8.74
CA SER A 437 52.70 -5.79 -8.52
C SER A 437 52.50 -6.76 -7.34
N ASP A 438 51.83 -6.32 -6.28
CA ASP A 438 51.53 -7.20 -5.14
C ASP A 438 50.52 -8.30 -5.49
N ASP A 439 49.46 -7.96 -6.23
CA ASP A 439 48.47 -8.92 -6.73
C ASP A 439 49.13 -9.97 -7.62
N ALA A 440 50.11 -9.51 -8.38
CA ALA A 440 50.93 -10.33 -9.23
C ALA A 440 51.68 -11.38 -8.39
N ILE A 441 52.53 -10.95 -7.46
CA ILE A 441 53.30 -11.85 -6.60
C ILE A 441 52.41 -12.89 -5.92
N ILE A 442 51.24 -12.47 -5.41
CA ILE A 442 50.27 -13.37 -4.77
C ILE A 442 49.79 -14.44 -5.74
N SER A 443 49.41 -14.09 -6.97
CA SER A 443 48.91 -15.10 -7.92
C SER A 443 49.98 -16.14 -8.25
N MET A 444 51.25 -15.73 -8.42
CA MET A 444 52.35 -16.68 -8.69
C MET A 444 52.59 -17.60 -7.50
N GLU A 445 52.59 -17.06 -6.28
CA GLU A 445 52.71 -17.82 -5.05
C GLU A 445 51.60 -18.87 -4.93
N LEU A 446 50.36 -18.52 -5.27
CA LEU A 446 49.23 -19.45 -5.25
C LEU A 446 49.31 -20.51 -6.36
N ILE A 447 49.74 -20.14 -7.58
CA ILE A 447 49.91 -21.11 -8.67
C ILE A 447 51.01 -22.12 -8.34
N SER A 448 52.17 -21.67 -7.82
CA SER A 448 53.29 -22.57 -7.52
C SER A 448 52.96 -23.59 -6.42
N GLN A 449 52.00 -23.28 -5.55
CA GLN A 449 51.49 -24.16 -4.51
C GLN A 449 50.42 -25.15 -5.00
N SER A 450 49.98 -25.05 -6.26
CA SER A 450 48.95 -25.92 -6.81
C SER A 450 49.45 -27.34 -7.04
N ASN A 451 48.63 -28.33 -6.69
CA ASN A 451 48.89 -29.74 -7.02
C ASN A 451 48.41 -30.13 -8.43
N ASN A 452 47.81 -29.20 -9.19
CA ASN A 452 47.35 -29.46 -10.55
C ASN A 452 48.46 -29.13 -11.56
N PHE A 453 48.97 -30.16 -12.24
CA PHE A 453 50.07 -30.03 -13.19
C PHE A 453 49.75 -29.10 -14.37
N GLU A 454 48.52 -29.13 -14.89
CA GLU A 454 48.12 -28.27 -16.01
C GLU A 454 48.08 -26.79 -15.61
N LEU A 455 47.66 -26.47 -14.37
CA LEU A 455 47.74 -25.11 -13.83
C LEU A 455 49.18 -24.68 -13.55
N LEU A 456 50.05 -25.57 -13.07
CA LEU A 456 51.47 -25.26 -12.90
C LEU A 456 52.14 -24.92 -14.25
N ASN A 457 51.74 -25.60 -15.32
CA ASN A 457 52.32 -25.39 -16.65
C ASN A 457 52.07 -23.99 -17.23
N ILE A 458 51.07 -23.24 -16.76
CA ILE A 458 50.87 -21.85 -17.20
C ILE A 458 51.80 -20.85 -16.48
N PHE A 459 52.45 -21.25 -15.38
CA PHE A 459 53.28 -20.37 -14.54
C PHE A 459 54.39 -19.65 -15.34
N PRO A 460 55.24 -20.32 -16.14
CA PRO A 460 56.35 -19.64 -16.82
C PRO A 460 55.87 -18.57 -17.79
N GLU A 461 54.75 -18.84 -18.48
CA GLU A 461 54.21 -17.89 -19.44
C GLU A 461 53.53 -16.68 -18.78
N ILE A 462 52.86 -16.87 -17.62
CA ILE A 462 52.31 -15.74 -16.86
C ILE A 462 53.42 -14.86 -16.31
N LEU A 463 54.50 -15.47 -15.80
CA LEU A 463 55.65 -14.75 -15.27
C LEU A 463 56.34 -13.88 -16.33
N ASP A 464 56.60 -14.46 -17.51
CA ASP A 464 57.20 -13.75 -18.64
C ASP A 464 56.35 -12.55 -19.08
N ASP A 465 55.03 -12.73 -19.16
CA ASP A 465 54.11 -11.65 -19.53
C ASP A 465 54.12 -10.47 -18.56
N TRP A 466 54.33 -10.71 -17.27
CA TRP A 466 54.41 -9.62 -16.30
C TRP A 466 55.76 -8.91 -16.32
N PHE A 467 56.87 -9.64 -16.51
CA PHE A 467 58.17 -8.98 -16.74
C PHE A 467 58.13 -8.08 -17.97
N ARG A 468 57.45 -8.50 -19.03
CA ARG A 468 57.21 -7.66 -20.23
C ARG A 468 56.36 -6.41 -19.97
N ARG A 469 55.63 -6.36 -18.84
CA ARG A 469 54.80 -5.22 -18.40
C ARG A 469 55.48 -4.35 -17.34
N GLU A 470 56.80 -4.40 -17.25
CA GLU A 470 57.59 -3.61 -16.29
C GLU A 470 57.27 -3.94 -14.82
N PHE A 471 56.88 -5.19 -14.53
CA PHE A 471 56.71 -5.67 -13.17
C PHE A 471 58.00 -5.54 -12.33
N SER A 472 57.85 -5.17 -11.06
CA SER A 472 58.95 -5.05 -10.10
C SER A 472 58.67 -5.89 -8.85
N ASP A 473 59.53 -6.90 -8.62
CA ASP A 473 59.54 -7.71 -7.39
C ASP A 473 60.27 -6.98 -6.26
N SER A 474 59.68 -5.88 -5.80
CA SER A 474 60.24 -5.04 -4.72
C SER A 474 60.44 -5.82 -3.41
N LYS A 475 59.69 -6.92 -3.23
CA LYS A 475 59.73 -7.82 -2.06
C LYS A 475 60.68 -9.00 -2.21
N LYS A 476 61.33 -9.18 -3.38
CA LYS A 476 62.23 -10.29 -3.71
C LYS A 476 61.63 -11.68 -3.43
N LYS A 477 60.33 -11.84 -3.65
CA LYS A 477 59.60 -13.08 -3.40
C LYS A 477 59.68 -14.07 -4.57
N ILE A 478 59.81 -13.60 -5.80
CA ILE A 478 59.79 -14.44 -7.00
C ILE A 478 60.88 -15.52 -6.99
N PRO A 479 62.15 -15.24 -6.58
CA PRO A 479 63.17 -16.29 -6.49
C PRO A 479 62.90 -17.41 -5.47
N ILE A 480 61.97 -17.20 -4.52
CA ILE A 480 61.54 -18.20 -3.53
C ILE A 480 60.36 -19.01 -4.07
N ILE A 481 59.54 -18.40 -4.93
CA ILE A 481 58.34 -18.99 -5.52
C ILE A 481 58.69 -19.91 -6.70
N CYS A 482 59.68 -19.50 -7.52
CA CYS A 482 60.26 -20.30 -8.61
C CYS A 482 61.19 -21.38 -8.07
#